data_AF-A0A9W7DUD5-F1
#
_entry.id   AF-A0A9W7DUD5-F1
#
_cell.length_a   1.000
_cell.length_b   1.000
_cell.length_c   1.000
_cell.angle_alpha   90.00
_cell.angle_beta   90.00
_cell.angle_gamma   90.00
#
_symmetry.space_group_name_H-M   'P 1'
#
loop_
_entity.id
_entity.type
_entity.pdbx_description
1 polymer ?
#
loop_
_entity_poly.entity_id
_entity_poly.type
_entity_poly.pdbx_seq_one_letter_code
_entity_poly.pdbx_strand_id
1 'polypeptide(L)'
;MFHDSTSKSNITVSLKTLSQLKALRDTSPPSPQSTSEDDDDDDVIFLMLTYTTSYDSVHYPFGVQRVEGEYDGDREIERLRGVVAGLEKMGEGGEEAEEVSKNETSN
;
A
#
# COMPACT_ATOMS: atom_id res chain seq x y z
N MET A 1 -26.78 12.97 16.46
CA MET A 1 -25.83 12.11 17.20
C MET A 1 -25.13 11.27 16.16
N PHE A 2 -23.87 11.58 15.84
CA PHE A 2 -23.07 10.75 14.94
C PHE A 2 -22.41 9.66 15.78
N HIS A 3 -22.79 8.40 15.54
CA HIS A 3 -22.09 7.28 16.11
C HIS A 3 -20.73 7.16 15.41
N ASP A 4 -19.68 7.58 16.08
CA ASP A 4 -18.32 7.21 15.71
C ASP A 4 -18.10 5.77 16.21
N SER A 5 -18.63 4.81 15.46
CA SER A 5 -18.24 3.42 15.62
C SER A 5 -16.92 3.26 14.89
N THR A 6 -15.84 3.23 15.65
CA THR A 6 -14.52 2.77 15.19
C THR A 6 -14.68 1.55 14.30
N SER A 7 -14.54 1.80 12.99
CA SER A 7 -14.79 0.84 11.93
C SER A 7 -13.84 -0.34 12.12
N LYS A 8 -14.36 -1.49 12.54
CA LYS A 8 -13.60 -2.74 12.43
C LYS A 8 -13.37 -2.96 10.93
N SER A 9 -12.16 -2.67 10.48
CA SER A 9 -11.76 -2.96 9.11
C SER A 9 -11.97 -4.46 8.87
N ASN A 10 -12.87 -4.79 7.94
CA ASN A 10 -13.08 -6.15 7.45
C ASN A 10 -11.94 -6.62 6.53
N ILE A 11 -10.87 -5.83 6.43
CA ILE A 11 -9.74 -6.06 5.54
C ILE A 11 -8.47 -6.20 6.37
N THR A 12 -7.72 -7.27 6.12
CA THR A 12 -6.36 -7.44 6.64
C THR A 12 -5.39 -7.73 5.50
N VAL A 13 -4.14 -7.32 5.69
CA VAL A 13 -3.06 -7.52 4.71
C VAL A 13 -1.95 -8.29 5.40
N SER A 14 -1.43 -9.33 4.76
CA SER A 14 -0.29 -10.10 5.24
C SER A 14 0.61 -10.52 4.09
N LEU A 15 1.86 -10.85 4.39
CA LEU A 15 2.78 -11.45 3.42
C LEU A 15 2.83 -12.95 3.64
N LYS A 16 2.83 -13.72 2.54
CA LYS A 16 2.89 -15.18 2.55
C LYS A 16 3.91 -15.67 1.53
N THR A 17 4.63 -16.74 1.85
CA THR A 17 5.40 -17.49 0.86
C THR A 17 4.50 -18.46 0.10
N LEU A 18 4.98 -18.98 -1.03
CA LEU A 18 4.27 -20.00 -1.79
C LEU A 18 3.93 -21.24 -0.93
N SER A 19 4.88 -21.71 -0.11
CA SER A 19 4.67 -22.87 0.78
C SER A 19 3.57 -22.59 1.83
N GLN A 20 3.48 -21.36 2.34
CA GLN A 20 2.41 -20.98 3.28
C GLN A 20 1.03 -20.89 2.61
N LEU A 21 0.96 -20.50 1.34
CA LEU A 21 -0.27 -20.51 0.55
C LEU A 21 -0.77 -21.92 0.25
N LYS A 22 0.14 -22.84 -0.09
CA LYS A 22 -0.18 -24.26 -0.27
C LYS A 22 -0.77 -24.88 1.00
N ALA A 23 -0.17 -24.60 2.15
CA ALA A 23 -0.69 -25.07 3.44
C ALA A 23 -2.12 -24.56 3.73
N LEU A 24 -2.44 -23.31 3.37
CA LEU A 24 -3.80 -22.77 3.50
C LEU A 24 -4.80 -23.50 2.58
N ARG A 25 -4.38 -23.83 1.35
CA ARG A 25 -5.19 -24.59 0.39
C ARG A 25 -5.49 -26.01 0.90
N ASP A 26 -4.51 -26.68 1.49
CA ASP A 26 -4.63 -28.08 1.91
C ASP A 26 -5.48 -28.27 3.18
N THR A 27 -5.75 -27.19 3.93
CA THR A 27 -6.73 -27.19 5.04
C THR A 27 -8.18 -27.00 4.56
N SER A 28 -8.40 -26.69 3.29
CA SER A 28 -9.72 -26.59 2.64
C SER A 28 -10.09 -27.93 1.97
N PRO A 29 -11.39 -28.23 1.75
CA PRO A 29 -11.79 -29.50 1.13
C PRO A 29 -11.10 -29.70 -0.22
N PRO A 30 -10.74 -30.96 -0.57
CA PRO A 30 -9.81 -31.23 -1.66
C PRO A 30 -10.35 -30.74 -2.99
N SER A 31 -9.68 -29.77 -3.59
CA SER A 31 -9.79 -29.50 -5.02
C SER A 31 -8.89 -30.48 -5.78
N PRO A 32 -9.28 -30.92 -6.99
CA PRO A 32 -8.60 -31.98 -7.73
C PRO A 32 -7.11 -31.71 -7.90
N GLN A 33 -6.30 -32.74 -7.61
CA GLN A 33 -4.85 -32.65 -7.58
C GLN A 33 -4.30 -32.30 -8.96
N SER A 34 -3.61 -31.16 -9.05
CA SER A 34 -2.74 -30.82 -10.17
C SER A 34 -1.32 -31.24 -9.80
N THR A 35 -0.79 -32.20 -10.53
CA THR A 35 0.59 -32.68 -10.43
C THR A 35 1.48 -31.74 -11.25
N SER A 36 2.09 -30.75 -10.59
CA SER A 36 3.19 -29.97 -11.15
C SER A 36 4.37 -30.14 -10.20
N GLU A 37 5.48 -30.62 -10.76
CA GLU A 37 6.75 -30.83 -10.07
C GLU A 37 7.22 -29.48 -9.48
N ASP A 38 7.38 -29.46 -8.16
CA ASP A 38 7.76 -28.30 -7.36
C ASP A 38 9.29 -28.26 -7.24
N ASP A 39 9.95 -27.73 -8.26
CA ASP A 39 11.33 -27.26 -8.15
C ASP A 39 11.33 -25.83 -8.73
N ASP A 40 11.78 -24.85 -7.93
CA ASP A 40 12.20 -23.47 -8.30
C ASP A 40 11.33 -22.22 -7.97
N ASP A 41 10.21 -22.30 -7.21
CA ASP A 41 9.38 -21.09 -6.90
C ASP A 41 9.36 -20.65 -5.41
N ASP A 42 10.33 -21.02 -4.59
CA ASP A 42 10.34 -20.70 -3.15
C ASP A 42 10.58 -19.21 -2.82
N ASP A 43 11.04 -18.41 -3.78
CA ASP A 43 11.34 -16.99 -3.59
C ASP A 43 10.15 -16.04 -3.84
N VAL A 44 9.00 -16.57 -4.28
CA VAL A 44 7.82 -15.74 -4.56
C VAL A 44 7.10 -15.37 -3.26
N ILE A 45 7.08 -14.08 -2.96
CA ILE A 45 6.28 -13.50 -1.87
C ILE A 45 4.93 -13.06 -2.42
N PHE A 46 3.87 -13.38 -1.69
CA PHE A 46 2.52 -12.97 -2.00
C PHE A 46 2.02 -11.96 -0.98
N LEU A 47 1.53 -10.82 -1.46
CA LEU A 47 0.71 -9.92 -0.68
C LEU A 47 -0.70 -10.51 -0.63
N MET A 48 -1.17 -10.88 0.55
CA MET A 48 -2.46 -11.52 0.74
C MET A 48 -3.42 -10.54 1.40
N LEU A 49 -4.44 -10.14 0.64
CA LEU A 49 -5.55 -9.33 1.11
C LEU A 49 -6.66 -10.27 1.57
N THR A 50 -6.97 -10.29 2.87
CA THR A 50 -8.14 -11.00 3.40
C THR A 50 -9.28 -10.04 3.58
N TYR A 51 -10.42 -10.36 3.00
CA TYR A 51 -11.70 -9.74 3.32
C TYR A 51 -12.54 -10.69 4.16
N THR A 52 -12.86 -10.31 5.40
CA THR A 52 -13.65 -11.14 6.32
C THR A 52 -15.01 -10.52 6.57
N THR A 53 -16.06 -11.29 6.37
CA THR A 53 -17.45 -10.98 6.71
C THR A 53 -17.88 -11.79 7.94
N SER A 54 -19.12 -11.61 8.39
CA SER A 54 -19.67 -12.41 9.49
C SER A 54 -19.79 -13.91 9.17
N TYR A 55 -19.72 -14.29 7.90
CA TYR A 55 -20.00 -15.65 7.44
C TYR A 55 -18.85 -16.29 6.68
N ASP A 56 -17.95 -15.48 6.10
CA ASP A 56 -16.94 -15.96 5.17
C ASP A 56 -15.67 -15.11 5.23
N SER A 57 -14.57 -15.68 4.77
CA SER A 57 -13.27 -15.05 4.61
C SER A 57 -12.73 -15.33 3.22
N VAL A 58 -12.59 -14.28 2.42
CA VAL A 58 -12.07 -14.37 1.06
C VAL A 58 -10.63 -13.89 1.03
N HIS A 59 -9.73 -14.71 0.51
CA HIS A 59 -8.30 -14.43 0.40
C HIS A 59 -7.95 -14.12 -1.05
N TYR A 60 -7.37 -12.94 -1.30
CA TYR A 60 -6.88 -12.51 -2.61
C TYR A 60 -5.35 -12.48 -2.60
N PRO A 61 -4.67 -13.50 -3.14
CA PRO A 61 -3.22 -13.53 -3.24
C PRO A 61 -2.72 -12.73 -4.45
N PHE A 62 -1.80 -11.80 -4.22
CA PHE A 62 -1.09 -11.05 -5.25
C PHE A 62 0.38 -11.44 -5.23
N GLY A 63 0.87 -12.09 -6.29
CA GLY A 63 2.28 -12.40 -6.43
C GLY A 63 3.10 -11.12 -6.57
N VAL A 64 4.08 -10.94 -5.70
CA VAL A 64 5.01 -9.80 -5.70
C VAL A 64 6.35 -10.31 -6.18
N GLN A 65 6.82 -9.79 -7.31
CA GLN A 65 8.15 -10.10 -7.81
C GLN A 65 9.18 -9.33 -7.00
N ARG A 66 10.28 -10.01 -6.67
CA ARG A 66 11.44 -9.36 -6.08
C ARG A 66 12.01 -8.39 -7.12
N VAL A 67 12.09 -7.11 -6.75
CA VAL A 67 12.80 -6.13 -7.56
C VAL A 67 14.29 -6.26 -7.22
N GLU A 68 15.08 -6.67 -8.19
CA GLU A 68 16.54 -6.67 -8.06
C GLU A 68 17.07 -5.26 -8.27
N GLY A 69 17.79 -4.73 -7.28
CA GLY A 69 18.36 -3.40 -7.31
C GLY A 69 18.63 -2.89 -5.91
N GLU A 70 19.67 -2.07 -5.77
CA GLU A 70 19.92 -1.34 -4.54
C GLU A 70 18.99 -0.13 -4.49
N TYR A 71 18.22 -0.03 -3.41
CA TYR A 71 17.43 1.16 -3.15
C TYR A 71 18.37 2.29 -2.72
N ASP A 72 18.58 3.27 -3.61
CA ASP A 72 19.33 4.49 -3.32
C ASP A 72 18.47 5.42 -2.45
N GLY A 73 18.50 5.17 -1.14
CA GLY A 73 17.74 5.92 -0.15
C GLY A 73 18.15 7.37 -0.05
N ASP A 74 19.43 7.69 -0.28
CA ASP A 74 19.95 9.05 -0.17
C ASP A 74 19.39 9.93 -1.30
N ARG A 75 19.34 9.38 -2.53
CA ARG A 75 18.70 10.06 -3.66
C ARG A 75 17.22 10.31 -3.44
N GLU A 76 16.48 9.35 -2.88
CA GLU A 76 15.05 9.55 -2.61
C GLU A 76 14.82 10.57 -1.48
N ILE A 77 15.68 10.58 -0.45
CA ILE A 77 15.63 11.60 0.61
C ILE A 77 15.88 12.99 0.03
N GLU A 78 16.88 13.16 -0.85
CA GLU A 78 17.15 14.44 -1.50
C GLU A 78 15.96 14.89 -2.37
N ARG A 79 15.37 13.97 -3.15
CA ARG A 79 14.16 14.23 -3.93
C ARG A 79 13.01 14.71 -3.06
N LEU A 80 12.73 14.02 -1.96
CA LEU A 80 11.64 14.36 -1.04
C LEU A 80 11.87 15.71 -0.36
N ARG A 81 13.11 16.02 0.03
CA ARG A 81 13.47 17.35 0.58
C ARG A 81 13.21 18.46 -0.44
N GLY A 82 13.55 18.24 -1.70
CA GLY A 82 13.25 19.19 -2.79
C GLY A 82 11.75 19.41 -2.99
N VAL A 83 10.94 18.35 -2.90
CA VAL A 83 9.47 18.45 -2.96
C VAL A 83 8.92 19.27 -1.79
N VAL A 84 9.37 19.00 -0.56
CA VAL A 84 8.95 19.75 0.63
C VAL A 84 9.28 21.23 0.51
N ALA A 85 10.52 21.57 0.14
CA ALA A 85 10.94 22.95 -0.06
C ALA A 85 10.16 23.67 -1.18
N GLY A 86 9.74 22.93 -2.22
CA GLY A 86 8.86 23.45 -3.27
C GLY A 86 7.45 23.76 -2.77
N LEU A 87 6.88 22.88 -1.94
CA LEU A 87 5.57 23.09 -1.32
C LEU A 87 5.58 24.26 -0.32
N GLU A 88 6.65 24.43 0.45
CA GLU A 88 6.82 25.56 1.38
C GLU A 88 6.82 26.90 0.63
N LYS A 89 7.59 27.02 -0.47
CA LYS A 89 7.61 28.24 -1.29
C LYS A 89 6.28 28.57 -1.95
N MET A 90 5.48 27.55 -2.29
CA MET A 90 4.12 27.76 -2.82
C MET A 90 3.14 28.20 -1.73
N GLY A 91 3.35 27.78 -0.48
CA GLY A 91 2.61 28.28 0.68
C GLY A 91 2.90 29.75 0.97
N GLU A 92 4.19 30.13 0.93
CA GLU A 92 4.63 31.52 1.18
C GLU A 92 4.26 32.48 0.03
N GLY A 93 4.37 32.04 -1.23
CA GLY A 93 3.98 32.85 -2.40
C GLY A 93 2.47 33.11 -2.53
N GLY A 94 1.64 32.41 -1.76
CA GLY A 94 0.21 32.69 -1.63
C GLY A 94 -0.12 33.85 -0.68
N GLU A 95 0.76 34.12 0.30
CA GLU A 95 0.58 35.24 1.24
C GLU A 95 1.02 36.57 0.61
N GLU A 96 2.07 36.58 -0.22
CA GLU A 96 2.49 37.79 -0.94
C GLU A 96 1.48 38.24 -2.01
N ALA A 97 0.68 37.32 -2.58
CA ALA A 97 -0.38 37.66 -3.52
C ALA A 97 -1.62 38.30 -2.85
N GLU A 98 -1.83 38.05 -1.55
CA GLU A 98 -2.96 38.62 -0.80
C GLU A 98 -2.64 40.01 -0.22
N GLU A 99 -1.37 40.32 0.06
CA GLU A 99 -0.96 41.66 0.51
C GLU A 99 -0.92 42.71 -0.61
N VAL A 100 -0.59 42.32 -1.86
CA VAL A 100 -0.57 43.28 -3.00
C VAL A 100 -1.99 43.70 -3.40
N SER A 101 -2.98 42.79 -3.28
CA SER A 101 -4.39 43.07 -3.64
C SER A 101 -5.09 44.08 -2.71
N LYS A 102 -4.67 44.16 -1.43
CA LYS A 102 -5.27 45.08 -0.45
C LYS A 102 -4.75 46.52 -0.56
N ASN A 103 -3.62 46.74 -1.22
CA ASN A 103 -3.04 48.08 -1.38
C ASN A 103 -3.44 48.81 -2.68
N GLU A 104 -3.96 48.11 -3.70
CA GLU A 104 -4.36 48.74 -4.96
C GLU A 104 -5.81 49.30 -4.96
N THR A 105 -6.62 49.04 -3.93
CA THR A 105 -8.01 49.51 -3.84
C THR A 105 -8.21 50.79 -3.03
N SER A 106 -7.15 51.44 -2.54
CA SER A 106 -7.21 52.68 -1.74
C SER A 106 -6.66 53.94 -2.43
N ASN A 107 -6.66 53.99 -3.78
CA ASN A 107 -6.35 55.21 -4.52
C ASN A 107 -7.55 55.73 -5.30
#